data_AF-A0A956G2D6-F1
#
_entry.id   AF-A0A956G2D6-F1
#
_cell.length_a   1.000
_cell.length_b   1.000
_cell.length_c   1.000
_cell.angle_alpha   90.00
_cell.angle_beta   90.00
_cell.angle_gamma   90.00
#
_symmetry.space_group_name_H-M   'P 1'
#
loop_
_entity.id
_entity.type
_entity.pdbx_description
1 polymer ?
#
loop_
_entity_poly.entity_id
_entity_poly.type
_entity_poly.pdbx_seq_one_letter_code
_entity_poly.pdbx_strand_id
1 'polypeptide(L)'
;MKRALACLLSLSIALAAAACDDNRPHRCRAAVYRVVKGTGDIERHIDRVVAYGVYALVEIEQQIHHAPAEARARLVRATRRIGSPEALPLMRFLRTVEQDGTVLKELDATLAALSAKKKKK
;
A
#
# COMPACT_ATOMS: atom_id res chain seq x y z
N MET A 1 30.33 -20.38 39.42
CA MET A 1 30.30 -19.23 38.49
C MET A 1 30.20 -19.57 37.00
N LYS A 2 30.39 -20.83 36.54
CA LYS A 2 30.33 -21.19 35.10
C LYS A 2 28.91 -21.40 34.53
N ARG A 3 27.88 -21.55 35.37
CA ARG A 3 26.49 -21.82 34.93
C ARG A 3 25.68 -20.56 34.57
N ALA A 4 26.07 -19.39 35.08
CA ALA A 4 25.40 -18.13 34.76
C ALA A 4 25.75 -17.60 33.36
N LEU A 5 26.91 -17.98 32.82
CA LEU A 5 27.38 -17.51 31.51
C LEU A 5 26.64 -18.19 30.33
N ALA A 6 26.18 -19.43 30.51
CA ALA A 6 25.52 -20.21 29.47
C ALA A 6 24.07 -19.74 29.17
N CYS A 7 23.36 -19.23 30.18
CA CYS A 7 22.01 -18.68 30.02
C CYS A 7 22.00 -17.32 29.31
N LEU A 8 23.05 -16.51 29.48
CA LEU A 8 23.15 -15.21 28.82
C LEU A 8 23.47 -15.35 27.32
N LEU A 9 24.26 -16.35 26.92
CA LEU A 9 24.59 -16.56 25.50
C LEU A 9 23.41 -17.09 24.66
N SER A 10 22.51 -17.87 25.26
CA SER A 10 21.35 -18.45 24.58
C SER A 10 20.23 -17.44 24.35
N LEU A 11 20.12 -16.41 25.20
CA LEU A 11 19.14 -15.34 25.07
C LEU A 11 19.48 -14.37 23.92
N SER A 12 20.76 -14.15 23.64
CA SER A 12 21.23 -13.27 22.55
C SER A 12 20.89 -13.81 21.16
N ILE A 13 20.88 -15.13 20.98
CA ILE A 13 20.60 -15.78 19.69
C ILE A 13 19.09 -15.72 19.37
N ALA A 14 18.23 -15.79 20.38
CA ALA A 14 16.78 -15.70 20.19
C ALA A 14 16.31 -14.29 19.78
N LEU A 15 16.99 -13.23 20.23
CA LEU A 15 16.69 -11.86 19.79
C LEU A 15 17.15 -11.55 18.36
N ALA A 16 18.20 -12.22 17.87
CA ALA A 16 18.70 -12.02 16.51
C ALA A 16 17.76 -12.60 15.44
N ALA A 17 17.03 -13.68 15.75
CA ALA A 17 16.09 -14.32 14.81
C ALA A 17 14.80 -13.49 14.58
N ALA A 18 14.41 -12.64 15.53
CA ALA A 18 13.21 -11.80 15.40
C ALA A 18 13.45 -10.49 14.60
N ALA A 19 14.71 -10.14 14.34
CA ALA A 19 15.08 -8.84 13.75
C ALA A 19 15.36 -8.88 12.24
N CYS A 20 15.37 -10.05 11.60
CA CYS A 20 15.79 -10.19 10.19
C CYS A 20 14.69 -10.52 9.19
N ASP A 21 13.43 -10.68 9.61
CA ASP A 21 12.35 -11.00 8.69
C ASP A 21 11.52 -9.75 8.37
N ASP A 22 12.09 -8.83 7.57
CA ASP A 22 11.36 -7.69 7.01
C ASP A 22 10.38 -8.18 5.93
N ASN A 23 9.31 -8.82 6.40
CA ASN A 23 8.20 -9.28 5.60
C ASN A 23 7.28 -8.14 5.15
N ARG A 24 7.59 -6.88 5.48
CA ARG A 24 6.75 -5.74 5.13
C ARG A 24 6.51 -5.61 3.62
N PRO A 25 7.51 -5.77 2.73
CA PRO A 25 7.29 -5.76 1.28
C PRO A 25 6.29 -6.83 0.84
N HIS A 26 6.52 -8.07 1.28
CA HIS A 26 5.68 -9.21 0.93
C HIS A 26 4.23 -9.02 1.42
N ARG A 27 4.04 -8.55 2.65
CA ARG A 27 2.70 -8.32 3.23
C ARG A 27 1.97 -7.16 2.55
N CYS A 28 2.69 -6.10 2.15
CA CYS A 28 2.13 -5.00 1.37
C CYS A 28 1.65 -5.47 0.00
N ARG A 29 2.51 -6.18 -0.74
CA ARG A 29 2.16 -6.79 -2.03
C ARG A 29 0.94 -7.70 -1.91
N ALA A 30 0.92 -8.57 -0.90
CA ALA A 30 -0.20 -9.47 -0.67
C ALA A 30 -1.50 -8.71 -0.38
N ALA A 31 -1.45 -7.60 0.35
CA ALA A 31 -2.63 -6.77 0.60
C ALA A 31 -3.15 -6.12 -0.69
N VAL A 32 -2.28 -5.53 -1.50
CA VAL A 32 -2.66 -4.95 -2.81
C VAL A 32 -3.22 -6.03 -3.73
N TYR A 33 -2.58 -7.20 -3.80
CA TYR A 33 -3.06 -8.32 -4.61
C TYR A 33 -4.47 -8.77 -4.22
N ARG A 34 -4.78 -8.82 -2.91
CA ARG A 34 -6.13 -9.15 -2.42
C ARG A 34 -7.17 -8.10 -2.83
N VAL A 35 -6.81 -6.82 -2.84
CA VAL A 35 -7.68 -5.74 -3.36
C VAL A 35 -7.93 -5.93 -4.86
N VAL A 36 -6.89 -6.28 -5.62
CA VAL A 36 -6.98 -6.51 -7.08
C VAL A 36 -7.85 -7.71 -7.41
N LYS A 37 -7.65 -8.82 -6.70
CA LYS A 37 -8.45 -10.04 -6.90
C LYS A 37 -9.89 -9.93 -6.41
N GLY A 38 -10.20 -8.94 -5.56
CA GLY A 38 -11.55 -8.77 -5.00
C GLY A 38 -11.97 -9.94 -4.10
N THR A 39 -11.02 -10.63 -3.47
CA THR A 39 -11.32 -11.81 -2.63
C THR A 39 -11.40 -11.44 -1.17
N GLY A 40 -12.43 -11.95 -0.48
CA GLY A 40 -12.60 -11.76 0.97
C GLY A 40 -13.13 -10.37 1.33
N ASP A 41 -12.76 -9.89 2.52
CA ASP A 41 -13.13 -8.58 3.02
C ASP A 41 -12.25 -7.50 2.38
N ILE A 42 -12.75 -6.92 1.29
CA ILE A 42 -12.04 -5.95 0.46
C ILE A 42 -11.69 -4.69 1.25
N GLU A 43 -12.59 -4.15 2.06
CA GLU A 43 -12.34 -2.91 2.80
C GLU A 43 -11.24 -3.13 3.84
N ARG A 44 -11.22 -4.28 4.52
CA ARG A 44 -10.10 -4.65 5.39
C ARG A 44 -8.76 -4.73 4.64
N HIS A 45 -8.76 -5.20 3.39
CA HIS A 45 -7.55 -5.21 2.57
C HIS A 45 -7.12 -3.80 2.15
N ILE A 46 -8.07 -2.92 1.82
CA ILE A 46 -7.79 -1.50 1.56
C ILE A 46 -7.21 -0.83 2.82
N ASP A 47 -7.78 -1.08 3.99
CA ASP A 47 -7.28 -0.54 5.27
C ASP A 47 -5.83 -0.92 5.54
N ARG A 48 -5.45 -2.18 5.24
CA ARG A 48 -4.07 -2.63 5.33
C ARG A 48 -3.16 -1.90 4.34
N VAL A 49 -3.60 -1.74 3.09
CA VAL A 49 -2.86 -0.97 2.07
C VAL A 49 -2.64 0.47 2.54
N VAL A 50 -3.67 1.11 3.10
CA VAL A 50 -3.59 2.47 3.65
C VAL A 50 -2.61 2.53 4.84
N ALA A 51 -2.61 1.52 5.71
CA ALA A 51 -1.68 1.45 6.85
C ALA A 51 -0.20 1.37 6.44
N TYR A 52 0.12 0.82 5.26
CA TYR A 52 1.47 0.87 4.72
C TYR A 52 1.87 2.26 4.21
N GLY A 53 0.89 3.13 3.94
CA GLY A 53 1.10 4.52 3.56
C GLY A 53 1.79 4.66 2.20
N VAL A 54 2.74 5.59 2.12
CA VAL A 54 3.52 5.89 0.91
C VAL A 54 4.18 4.64 0.31
N TYR A 55 4.62 3.71 1.16
CA TYR A 55 5.26 2.47 0.73
C TYR A 55 4.37 1.63 -0.21
N ALA A 56 3.05 1.67 -0.01
CA ALA A 56 2.12 0.93 -0.85
C ALA A 56 1.99 1.48 -2.28
N LEU A 57 2.41 2.73 -2.53
CA LEU A 57 2.25 3.36 -3.84
C LEU A 57 2.98 2.58 -4.94
N VAL A 58 4.16 2.03 -4.64
CA VAL A 58 4.93 1.21 -5.59
C VAL A 58 4.17 -0.05 -6.00
N GLU A 59 3.59 -0.76 -5.03
CA GLU A 59 2.83 -1.98 -5.30
C GLU A 59 1.49 -1.66 -5.98
N ILE A 60 0.87 -0.51 -5.66
CA ILE A 60 -0.31 -0.01 -6.38
C ILE A 60 0.02 0.27 -7.84
N GLU A 61 1.10 1.00 -8.12
CA GLU A 61 1.56 1.33 -9.47
C GLU A 61 1.79 0.08 -10.31
N GLN A 62 2.46 -0.93 -9.76
CA GLN A 62 2.73 -2.19 -10.46
C GLN A 62 1.44 -2.94 -10.86
N GLN A 63 0.37 -2.82 -10.08
CA GLN A 63 -0.85 -3.59 -10.30
C GLN A 63 -1.93 -2.81 -11.06
N ILE A 64 -1.97 -1.49 -10.92
CA ILE A 64 -3.11 -0.68 -11.38
C ILE A 64 -3.31 -0.75 -12.90
N HIS A 65 -2.24 -0.87 -13.68
CA HIS A 65 -2.32 -0.91 -15.15
C HIS A 65 -2.90 -2.22 -15.71
N HIS A 66 -2.85 -3.31 -14.94
CA HIS A 66 -3.32 -4.63 -15.35
C HIS A 66 -4.58 -5.07 -14.60
N ALA A 67 -4.99 -4.33 -13.58
CA ALA A 67 -6.16 -4.63 -12.78
C ALA A 67 -7.46 -4.37 -13.57
N PRO A 68 -8.54 -5.13 -13.33
CA PRO A 68 -9.85 -4.83 -13.88
C PRO A 68 -10.38 -3.48 -13.36
N ALA A 69 -11.30 -2.84 -14.10
CA ALA A 69 -11.76 -1.48 -13.80
C ALA A 69 -12.23 -1.29 -12.35
N GLU A 70 -13.02 -2.23 -11.83
CA GLU A 70 -13.48 -2.20 -10.44
C GLU A 70 -12.32 -2.21 -9.42
N ALA A 71 -11.29 -3.02 -9.67
CA ALA A 71 -10.08 -3.03 -8.84
C ALA A 71 -9.27 -1.74 -8.99
N ARG A 72 -9.15 -1.17 -10.19
CA ARG A 72 -8.51 0.14 -10.38
C ARG A 72 -9.20 1.22 -9.58
N ALA A 73 -10.53 1.29 -9.61
CA ALA A 73 -11.30 2.23 -8.80
C ALA A 73 -11.01 2.07 -7.30
N ARG A 74 -10.92 0.83 -6.80
CA ARG A 74 -10.51 0.55 -5.40
C ARG A 74 -9.09 1.03 -5.08
N LEU A 75 -8.13 0.78 -5.96
CA LEU A 75 -6.73 1.22 -5.78
C LEU A 75 -6.59 2.75 -5.80
N VAL A 76 -7.33 3.42 -6.68
CA VAL A 76 -7.41 4.90 -6.72
C VAL A 76 -8.01 5.43 -5.41
N ARG A 77 -9.08 4.81 -4.90
CA ARG A 77 -9.65 5.16 -3.59
C ARG A 77 -8.66 4.94 -2.45
N ALA A 78 -7.93 3.83 -2.45
CA ALA A 78 -6.87 3.55 -1.47
C ALA A 78 -5.78 4.65 -1.51
N THR A 79 -5.38 5.07 -2.71
CA THR A 79 -4.41 6.15 -2.93
C THR A 79 -4.89 7.49 -2.35
N ARG A 80 -6.17 7.83 -2.53
CA ARG A 80 -6.78 9.01 -1.89
C ARG A 80 -6.70 8.94 -0.37
N ARG A 81 -6.99 7.77 0.21
CA ARG A 81 -6.95 7.53 1.66
C ARG A 81 -5.53 7.60 2.22
N ILE A 82 -4.53 7.08 1.51
CA ILE A 82 -3.09 7.29 1.81
C ILE A 82 -2.79 8.79 1.83
N GLY A 83 -3.29 9.52 0.83
CA GLY A 83 -3.28 10.98 0.84
C GLY A 83 -1.90 11.61 0.70
N SER A 84 -0.93 10.88 0.15
CA SER A 84 0.41 11.37 -0.13
C SER A 84 0.46 12.14 -1.46
N PRO A 85 1.01 13.36 -1.50
CA PRO A 85 1.23 14.09 -2.75
C PRO A 85 2.13 13.36 -3.75
N GLU A 86 2.94 12.40 -3.30
CA GLU A 86 3.80 11.58 -4.17
C GLU A 86 3.01 10.70 -5.15
N ALA A 87 1.73 10.46 -4.88
CA ALA A 87 0.87 9.74 -5.81
C ALA A 87 0.37 10.61 -6.99
N LEU A 88 0.57 11.93 -6.97
CA LEU A 88 0.06 12.83 -8.01
C LEU A 88 0.54 12.49 -9.43
N PRO A 89 1.83 12.18 -9.68
CA PRO A 89 2.29 11.80 -11.03
C PRO A 89 1.57 10.57 -11.57
N LEU A 90 1.46 9.51 -10.76
CA LEU A 90 0.75 8.28 -11.11
C LEU A 90 -0.74 8.55 -11.43
N MET A 91 -1.43 9.28 -10.55
CA MET A 91 -2.85 9.59 -10.76
C MET A 91 -3.08 10.46 -12.00
N ARG A 92 -2.18 11.40 -12.30
CA ARG A 92 -2.24 12.22 -13.53
C ARG A 92 -2.02 11.39 -14.78
N PHE A 93 -1.02 10.51 -14.77
CA PHE A 93 -0.77 9.59 -15.88
C PHE A 93 -1.96 8.66 -16.10
N LEU A 94 -2.49 8.03 -15.04
CA LEU A 94 -3.64 7.14 -15.17
C LEU A 94 -4.86 7.88 -15.75
N ARG A 95 -5.06 9.15 -15.37
CA ARG A 95 -6.14 9.98 -15.90
C ARG A 95 -6.07 10.23 -17.42
N THR A 96 -4.88 10.20 -18.03
CA THR A 96 -4.75 10.41 -19.49
C THR A 96 -5.06 9.16 -20.30
N VAL A 97 -4.99 7.97 -19.69
CA VAL A 97 -5.17 6.68 -20.38
C VAL A 97 -6.45 5.94 -19.99
N GLU A 98 -7.06 6.28 -18.85
CA GLU A 98 -8.26 5.62 -18.35
C GLU A 98 -9.52 6.07 -19.12
N GLN A 99 -10.42 5.12 -19.38
CA GLN A 99 -11.67 5.34 -20.11
C GLN A 99 -12.90 4.93 -19.30
N ASP A 100 -12.74 4.10 -18.27
CA ASP A 100 -13.86 3.65 -17.44
C ASP A 100 -14.42 4.78 -16.57
N GLY A 101 -15.70 5.09 -16.72
CA GLY A 101 -16.35 6.20 -16.01
C GLY A 101 -16.31 6.10 -14.48
N THR A 102 -16.32 4.88 -13.93
CA THR A 102 -16.24 4.67 -12.47
C THR A 102 -14.83 5.00 -11.98
N VAL A 103 -13.80 4.53 -12.69
CA VAL A 103 -12.41 4.83 -12.35
C VAL A 103 -12.12 6.32 -12.52
N LEU A 104 -12.63 6.94 -13.59
CA LEU A 104 -12.49 8.38 -13.83
C LEU A 104 -13.08 9.23 -12.70
N LYS A 105 -14.28 8.88 -12.22
CA LYS A 105 -14.90 9.56 -11.07
C LYS A 105 -14.02 9.48 -9.82
N GLU A 106 -13.46 8.32 -9.52
CA GLU A 106 -12.56 8.15 -8.38
C GLU A 106 -11.23 8.89 -8.58
N LEU A 107 -10.70 8.93 -9.81
CA LEU A 107 -9.48 9.66 -10.15
C LEU A 107 -9.64 11.16 -9.95
N ASP A 108 -10.73 11.74 -10.44
CA ASP A 108 -10.99 13.17 -10.34
C ASP A 108 -11.12 13.59 -8.87
N ALA A 109 -11.86 12.81 -8.07
CA ALA A 109 -11.97 13.03 -6.63
C ALA A 109 -10.60 12.87 -5.91
N THR A 110 -9.75 11.95 -6.36
CA THR A 110 -8.41 11.72 -5.79
C THR A 110 -7.45 12.85 -6.12
N LEU A 111 -7.41 13.30 -7.38
CA LEU A 111 -6.58 14.41 -7.84
C LEU A 111 -6.94 15.72 -7.13
N ALA A 112 -8.23 15.99 -6.94
CA ALA A 112 -8.70 17.15 -6.19
C ALA A 112 -8.20 17.12 -4.73
N ALA A 113 -8.37 15.99 -4.05
CA ALA A 113 -7.94 15.82 -2.65
C ALA A 113 -6.41 15.95 -2.47
N LEU A 114 -5.62 15.31 -3.35
CA LEU A 114 -4.16 15.36 -3.28
C LEU A 114 -3.61 16.75 -3.63
N SER A 115 -4.20 17.44 -4.60
CA SER A 115 -3.79 18.79 -4.98
C SER A 115 -4.07 19.81 -3.88
N ALA A 116 -5.18 19.66 -3.15
CA ALA A 116 -5.47 20.50 -1.98
C ALA A 116 -4.46 20.28 -0.85
N LYS A 117 -3.99 19.06 -0.63
CA LYS A 117 -2.95 18.75 0.36
C LYS A 117 -1.58 19.30 -0.02
N LYS A 118 -1.20 19.27 -1.30
CA LYS A 118 0.09 19.80 -1.78
C LYS A 118 0.26 21.29 -1.45
N LYS A 119 -0.83 22.07 -1.45
CA LYS A 119 -0.79 23.51 -1.11
C LYS A 119 -0.59 23.83 0.38
N LYS A 120 -0.76 22.83 1.27
CA LYS A 120 -0.70 23.00 2.73
C LYS A 120 0.66 22.62 3.34
N LYS A 121 1.54 22.01 2.56
CA LYS A 121 2.93 21.68 2.94
C LYS A 121 3.85 22.70 2.33
#